data_AF-A0A6S7IE81-F1
#
_entry.id   AF-A0A6S7IE81-F1
#
_cell.length_a   1.000
_cell.length_b   1.000
_cell.length_c   1.000
_cell.angle_alpha   90.00
_cell.angle_beta   90.00
_cell.angle_gamma   90.00
#
_symmetry.space_group_name_H-M   'P 1'
#
loop_
_entity.id
_entity.type
_entity.pdbx_description
1 polymer ?
#
loop_
_entity_poly.entity_id
_entity_poly.type
_entity_poly.pdbx_seq_one_letter_code
_entity_poly.pdbx_strand_id
1 'polypeptide(L)'
;WARYMLCDGSPDPKVTKEINTYINLWREETDSKPVHKTIQECHDALKLIDELQYYLGDEPGLSEEDVEKHNESISHLQNLIRVKLDEATMHVLKSGDEHIDPDTQNIQFELTSRFIALNIWGNISRNPRMKSLAFEKKGIVLDIPKSLSVGNVAIRCIFTNYDHFSEKSRLFYPRAKIVPDVVVEPQPVVEITTETIDDGPKENDNDDNSLAAPEPSVATLTPQPPSSSRGRKK
;
A
#
# COMPACT_ATOMS: atom_id res chain seq x y z
N TRP A 1 -1.29 -27.00 13.16
CA TRP A 1 -0.09 -27.86 13.24
C TRP A 1 1.07 -27.32 12.42
N ALA A 2 0.90 -27.02 11.12
CA ALA A 2 1.96 -26.43 10.28
C ALA A 2 2.56 -25.13 10.85
N ARG A 3 1.73 -24.21 11.37
CA ARG A 3 2.18 -22.97 12.01
C ARG A 3 2.97 -23.20 13.30
N TYR A 4 2.50 -24.11 14.16
CA TYR A 4 3.22 -24.52 15.37
C TYR A 4 4.61 -25.10 15.07
N MET A 5 4.78 -25.75 13.92
CA MET A 5 6.06 -26.31 13.47
C MET A 5 7.03 -25.27 12.89
N LEU A 6 6.60 -24.01 12.67
CA LEU A 6 7.50 -22.95 12.20
C LEU A 6 8.51 -22.54 13.29
N CYS A 7 8.12 -22.66 14.57
CA CYS A 7 8.95 -22.26 15.72
C CYS A 7 9.57 -20.85 15.59
N ASP A 8 8.95 -19.97 14.80
CA ASP A 8 9.49 -18.63 14.49
C ASP A 8 8.96 -17.56 15.44
N GLY A 9 8.07 -17.92 16.37
CA GLY A 9 7.46 -17.00 17.33
C GLY A 9 6.48 -16.00 16.70
N SER A 10 6.13 -16.17 15.43
CA SER A 10 5.15 -15.32 14.77
C SER A 10 3.72 -15.64 15.25
N PRO A 11 2.89 -14.62 15.56
CA PRO A 11 1.52 -14.85 16.02
C PRO A 11 0.65 -15.43 14.88
N ASP A 12 -0.40 -16.18 15.20
CA ASP A 12 -1.38 -16.61 14.21
C ASP A 12 -2.25 -15.41 13.74
N PRO A 13 -2.33 -15.11 12.42
CA PRO A 13 -3.14 -14.01 11.90
C PRO A 13 -4.63 -14.13 12.24
N LYS A 14 -5.12 -15.35 12.52
CA LYS A 14 -6.51 -15.61 12.89
C LYS A 14 -6.81 -15.37 14.38
N VAL A 15 -5.77 -15.15 15.20
CA VAL A 15 -5.89 -15.03 16.66
C VAL A 15 -5.46 -13.63 17.10
N THR A 16 -6.42 -12.70 17.15
CA THR A 16 -6.19 -11.29 17.53
C THR A 16 -5.46 -11.13 18.87
N LYS A 17 -5.70 -12.02 19.83
CA LYS A 17 -5.02 -11.99 21.14
C LYS A 17 -3.51 -12.20 21.00
N GLU A 18 -3.06 -13.11 20.15
CA GLU A 18 -1.64 -13.37 19.92
C GLU A 18 -0.97 -12.16 19.26
N ILE A 19 -1.64 -11.54 18.29
CA ILE A 19 -1.16 -10.32 17.61
C ILE A 19 -1.00 -9.19 18.62
N ASN A 20 -2.00 -8.96 19.47
CA ASN A 20 -1.94 -7.93 20.51
C ASN A 20 -0.82 -8.18 21.52
N THR A 21 -0.61 -9.42 21.94
CA THR A 21 0.51 -9.79 22.79
C THR A 21 1.85 -9.51 22.09
N TYR A 22 1.99 -9.90 20.82
CA TYR A 22 3.18 -9.64 20.02
C TYR A 22 3.47 -8.13 19.91
N ILE A 23 2.46 -7.31 19.57
CA ILE A 23 2.59 -5.85 19.47
C ILE A 23 3.05 -5.24 20.81
N ASN A 24 2.44 -5.66 21.92
CA ASN A 24 2.76 -5.11 23.24
C ASN A 24 4.17 -5.49 23.68
N LEU A 25 4.56 -6.77 23.52
CA LEU A 25 5.92 -7.22 23.86
C LEU A 25 6.98 -6.47 23.03
N TRP A 26 6.76 -6.31 21.73
CA TRP A 26 7.73 -5.62 20.87
C TRP A 26 7.77 -4.10 21.11
N ARG A 27 6.67 -3.51 21.56
CA ARG A 27 6.60 -2.10 21.98
C ARG A 27 7.32 -1.86 23.30
N GLU A 28 7.16 -2.74 24.28
CA GLU A 28 7.76 -2.62 25.62
C GLU A 28 9.27 -2.93 25.61
N GLU A 29 9.74 -3.54 24.53
CA GLU A 29 11.15 -3.83 24.37
C GLU A 29 12.00 -2.58 24.20
N THR A 30 12.78 -2.28 25.23
CA THR A 30 13.62 -1.07 25.36
C THR A 30 15.11 -1.35 25.22
N ASP A 31 15.52 -2.62 25.21
CA ASP A 31 16.92 -2.99 25.08
C ASP A 31 17.44 -2.58 23.69
N SER A 32 18.56 -1.86 23.68
CA SER A 32 19.25 -1.52 22.44
C SER A 32 19.75 -2.79 21.77
N LYS A 33 19.28 -3.03 20.55
CA LYS A 33 19.65 -4.18 19.74
C LYS A 33 20.55 -3.77 18.58
N PRO A 34 21.41 -4.68 18.10
CA PRO A 34 22.10 -4.50 16.83
C PRO A 34 21.09 -4.26 15.69
N VAL A 35 21.43 -3.34 14.79
CA VAL A 35 20.57 -2.93 13.67
C VAL A 35 20.03 -4.12 12.87
N HIS A 36 20.84 -5.15 12.61
CA HIS A 36 20.41 -6.32 11.83
C HIS A 36 19.24 -7.07 12.48
N LYS A 37 19.21 -7.13 13.82
CA LYS A 37 18.14 -7.80 14.57
C LYS A 37 16.85 -6.99 14.53
N THR A 38 16.95 -5.68 14.70
CA THR A 38 15.79 -4.78 14.56
C THR A 38 15.17 -4.84 13.16
N ILE A 39 15.99 -4.91 12.11
CA ILE A 39 15.47 -5.06 10.75
C ILE A 39 14.85 -6.43 10.50
N GLN A 40 15.39 -7.50 11.11
CA GLN A 40 14.76 -8.82 11.04
C GLN A 40 13.37 -8.81 11.69
N GLU A 41 13.22 -8.19 12.86
CA GLU A 41 11.92 -8.06 13.53
C GLU A 41 10.93 -7.22 12.70
N CYS A 42 11.41 -6.15 12.06
CA CYS A 42 10.59 -5.39 11.12
C CYS A 42 10.16 -6.23 9.91
N HIS A 43 11.05 -7.07 9.38
CA HIS A 43 10.74 -8.02 8.32
C HIS A 43 9.64 -9.01 8.75
N ASP A 44 9.72 -9.54 9.97
CA ASP A 44 8.76 -10.53 10.47
C ASP A 44 7.40 -9.89 10.75
N ALA A 45 7.37 -8.67 11.27
CA ALA A 45 6.15 -7.88 11.38
C ALA A 45 5.54 -7.55 10.01
N LEU A 46 6.36 -7.28 8.99
CA LEU A 46 5.89 -7.06 7.61
C LEU A 46 5.29 -8.32 6.98
N LYS A 47 5.92 -9.47 7.22
CA LYS A 47 5.38 -10.77 6.82
C LYS A 47 4.03 -11.01 7.50
N LEU A 48 3.88 -10.69 8.79
CA LEU A 48 2.61 -10.79 9.50
C LEU A 48 1.53 -9.88 8.90
N ILE A 49 1.87 -8.65 8.53
CA ILE A 49 0.94 -7.74 7.83
C ILE A 49 0.47 -8.35 6.50
N ASP A 50 1.39 -8.90 5.70
CA ASP A 50 1.08 -9.56 4.41
C ASP A 50 0.09 -10.74 4.62
N GLU A 51 0.33 -11.55 5.64
CA GLU A 51 -0.57 -12.66 6.02
C GLU A 51 -1.94 -12.18 6.52
N LEU A 52 -1.99 -11.09 7.29
CA LEU A 52 -3.24 -10.48 7.76
C LEU A 52 -4.06 -9.92 6.60
N GLN A 53 -3.41 -9.24 5.65
CA GLN A 53 -4.06 -8.71 4.46
C GLN A 53 -4.59 -9.82 3.57
N TYR A 54 -3.83 -10.91 3.41
CA TYR A 54 -4.31 -12.10 2.70
C TYR A 54 -5.55 -12.69 3.38
N TYR A 55 -5.51 -12.85 4.71
CA TYR A 55 -6.64 -13.37 5.49
C TYR A 55 -7.91 -12.51 5.34
N LEU A 56 -7.77 -11.18 5.38
CA LEU A 56 -8.88 -10.24 5.18
C LEU A 56 -9.48 -10.29 3.76
N GLY A 57 -8.67 -10.65 2.75
CA GLY A 57 -9.13 -10.74 1.35
C GLY A 57 -9.74 -12.08 0.96
N ASP A 58 -9.33 -13.18 1.62
CA ASP A 58 -9.65 -14.56 1.21
C ASP A 58 -10.71 -15.23 2.11
N GLU A 59 -10.88 -14.80 3.37
CA GLU A 59 -11.77 -15.47 4.33
C GLU A 59 -13.23 -14.98 4.19
N PRO A 60 -14.17 -15.83 3.75
CA PRO A 60 -15.58 -15.46 3.65
C PRO A 60 -16.23 -15.44 5.04
N GLY A 61 -17.08 -14.43 5.30
CA GLY A 61 -17.91 -14.39 6.49
C GLY A 61 -17.29 -13.71 7.71
N LEU A 62 -16.20 -12.96 7.54
CA LEU A 62 -15.70 -12.05 8.57
C LEU A 62 -16.76 -10.99 8.90
N SER A 63 -16.98 -10.73 10.18
CA SER A 63 -17.84 -9.63 10.62
C SER A 63 -17.14 -8.28 10.38
N GLU A 64 -17.91 -7.19 10.27
CA GLU A 64 -17.34 -5.83 10.20
C GLU A 64 -16.44 -5.52 11.41
N GLU A 65 -16.80 -6.01 12.59
CA GLU A 65 -16.00 -5.86 13.81
C GLU A 65 -14.67 -6.60 13.72
N ASP A 66 -14.65 -7.80 13.13
CA ASP A 66 -13.41 -8.54 12.92
C ASP A 66 -12.51 -7.82 11.92
N VAL A 67 -13.06 -7.35 10.80
CA VAL A 67 -12.31 -6.59 9.79
C VAL A 67 -11.67 -5.35 10.42
N GLU A 68 -12.43 -4.60 11.22
CA GLU A 68 -11.93 -3.41 11.91
C GLU A 68 -10.78 -3.73 12.87
N LYS A 69 -10.92 -4.78 13.71
CA LYS A 69 -9.86 -5.20 14.64
C LYS A 69 -8.55 -5.59 13.95
N HIS A 70 -8.64 -6.26 12.79
CA HIS A 70 -7.45 -6.64 12.03
C HIS A 70 -6.81 -5.43 11.35
N ASN A 71 -7.62 -4.49 10.81
CA ASN A 71 -7.11 -3.23 10.26
C ASN A 71 -6.42 -2.36 11.33
N GLU A 72 -6.98 -2.31 12.54
CA GLU A 72 -6.34 -1.65 13.69
C GLU A 72 -5.01 -2.34 14.04
N SER A 73 -4.98 -3.67 14.06
CA SER A 73 -3.75 -4.44 14.31
C SER A 73 -2.67 -4.18 13.25
N ILE A 74 -3.05 -4.13 11.96
CA ILE A 74 -2.16 -3.77 10.85
C ILE A 74 -1.60 -2.36 11.08
N SER A 75 -2.46 -1.39 11.39
CA SER A 75 -2.06 0.01 11.65
C SER A 75 -1.08 0.11 12.83
N HIS A 76 -1.31 -0.67 13.89
CA HIS A 76 -0.40 -0.74 15.04
C HIS A 76 0.97 -1.32 14.67
N LEU A 77 1.00 -2.43 13.92
CA LEU A 77 2.26 -3.03 13.43
C LEU A 77 3.03 -2.06 12.54
N GLN A 78 2.35 -1.42 11.59
CA GLN A 78 2.94 -0.44 10.68
C GLN A 78 3.54 0.77 11.42
N ASN A 79 2.86 1.27 12.45
CA ASN A 79 3.39 2.32 13.31
C ASN A 79 4.60 1.85 14.12
N LEU A 80 4.56 0.62 14.65
CA LEU A 80 5.65 0.09 15.46
C LEU A 80 6.91 -0.17 14.62
N ILE A 81 6.77 -0.75 13.42
CA ILE A 81 7.87 -0.90 12.46
C ILE A 81 8.52 0.46 12.17
N ARG A 82 7.72 1.52 11.94
CA ARG A 82 8.27 2.87 11.71
C ARG A 82 9.16 3.32 12.88
N VAL A 83 8.68 3.19 14.11
CA VAL A 83 9.44 3.56 15.32
C VAL A 83 10.74 2.74 15.40
N LYS A 84 10.66 1.43 15.18
CA LYS A 84 11.83 0.54 15.21
C LYS A 84 12.84 0.85 14.10
N LEU A 85 12.39 1.30 12.92
CA LEU A 85 13.29 1.80 11.87
C LEU A 85 13.95 3.13 12.21
N ASP A 86 13.25 4.02 12.92
CA ASP A 86 13.84 5.25 13.45
C ASP A 86 14.92 4.93 14.50
N GLU A 87 14.66 3.98 15.41
CA GLU A 87 15.64 3.47 16.38
C GLU A 87 16.86 2.84 15.71
N ALA A 88 16.63 1.97 14.71
CA ALA A 88 17.69 1.36 13.90
C ALA A 88 18.56 2.41 13.19
N THR A 89 17.91 3.45 12.63
CA THR A 89 18.63 4.56 11.99
C THR A 89 19.47 5.32 13.01
N MET A 90 18.91 5.61 14.18
CA MET A 90 19.62 6.28 15.26
C MET A 90 20.82 5.46 15.75
N HIS A 91 20.68 4.14 15.87
CA HIS A 91 21.76 3.25 16.24
C HIS A 91 22.92 3.33 15.23
N VAL A 92 22.63 3.22 13.93
CA VAL A 92 23.64 3.33 12.86
C VAL A 92 24.36 4.68 12.89
N LEU A 93 23.64 5.78 13.11
CA LEU A 93 24.24 7.11 13.16
C LEU A 93 25.07 7.35 14.42
N LYS A 94 24.71 6.74 15.55
CA LYS A 94 25.45 6.83 16.82
C LYS A 94 26.71 5.96 16.81
N SER A 95 26.63 4.76 16.25
CA SER A 95 27.76 3.83 16.04
C SER A 95 28.36 4.02 14.64
N GLY A 96 28.43 5.28 14.17
CA GLY A 96 28.82 5.59 12.80
C GLY A 96 30.25 5.16 12.46
N ASP A 97 31.12 5.05 13.46
CA ASP A 97 32.49 4.56 13.36
C ASP A 97 32.58 3.11 12.85
N GLU A 98 31.60 2.27 13.17
CA GLU A 98 31.49 0.89 12.65
C GLU A 98 31.09 0.82 11.17
N HIS A 99 30.63 1.95 10.62
CA HIS A 99 30.02 2.04 9.29
C HIS A 99 30.67 3.12 8.42
N ILE A 100 31.89 3.55 8.75
CA ILE A 100 32.65 4.46 7.90
C ILE A 100 33.14 3.72 6.66
N ASP A 101 32.73 4.23 5.51
CA ASP A 101 33.28 3.82 4.23
C ASP A 101 34.73 4.38 4.08
N PRO A 102 35.72 3.52 3.83
CA PRO A 102 37.13 3.92 3.83
C PRO A 102 37.47 4.90 2.69
N ASP A 103 36.73 4.88 1.58
CA ASP A 103 37.01 5.71 0.41
C ASP A 103 36.43 7.12 0.56
N THR A 104 35.20 7.22 1.05
CA THR A 104 34.46 8.49 1.17
C THR A 104 34.59 9.14 2.55
N GLN A 105 35.04 8.39 3.56
CA GLN A 105 35.12 8.80 4.96
C GLN A 105 33.76 9.29 5.51
N ASN A 106 32.67 8.73 4.99
CA ASN A 106 31.30 8.98 5.40
C ASN A 106 30.69 7.71 5.99
N ILE A 107 29.61 7.86 6.76
CA ILE A 107 28.82 6.70 7.17
C ILE A 107 28.09 6.18 5.93
N GLN A 108 28.20 4.88 5.66
CA GLN A 108 27.40 4.21 4.62
C GLN A 108 26.94 2.84 5.13
N PHE A 109 25.62 2.66 5.17
CA PHE A 109 24.99 1.44 5.65
C PHE A 109 23.92 0.98 4.66
N GLU A 110 23.95 -0.31 4.29
CA GLU A 110 22.98 -0.92 3.38
C GLU A 110 22.53 -2.29 3.89
N LEU A 111 21.26 -2.39 4.27
CA LEU A 111 20.60 -3.65 4.61
C LEU A 111 19.38 -3.85 3.72
N THR A 112 19.23 -5.06 3.18
CA THR A 112 18.13 -5.43 2.30
C THR A 112 17.64 -6.83 2.65
N SER A 113 16.32 -6.99 2.68
CA SER A 113 15.58 -8.25 2.77
C SER A 113 14.45 -8.27 1.73
N ARG A 114 13.58 -9.28 1.79
CA ARG A 114 12.43 -9.41 0.89
C ARG A 114 11.41 -8.27 1.07
N PHE A 115 11.09 -7.91 2.30
CA PHE A 115 10.04 -6.94 2.62
C PHE A 115 10.56 -5.53 2.90
N ILE A 116 11.86 -5.39 3.20
CA ILE A 116 12.43 -4.12 3.60
C ILE A 116 13.86 -3.91 3.09
N ALA A 117 14.17 -2.69 2.67
CA ALA A 117 15.54 -2.20 2.53
C ALA A 117 15.70 -0.88 3.28
N LEU A 118 16.78 -0.79 4.06
CA LEU A 118 17.19 0.40 4.81
C LEU A 118 18.59 0.78 4.35
N ASN A 119 18.71 1.95 3.74
CA ASN A 119 19.99 2.52 3.32
C ASN A 119 20.18 3.86 4.02
N ILE A 120 21.35 4.07 4.60
CA ILE A 120 21.69 5.27 5.36
C ILE A 120 23.04 5.77 4.91
N TRP A 121 23.12 7.07 4.68
CA TRP A 121 24.35 7.79 4.46
C TRP A 121 24.46 8.95 5.45
N GLY A 122 25.62 9.13 6.07
CA GLY A 122 25.89 10.22 7.00
C GLY A 122 27.10 11.04 6.58
N ASN A 123 26.92 12.37 6.45
CA ASN A 123 27.97 13.27 5.99
C ASN A 123 28.97 13.62 7.10
N ILE A 124 30.00 12.79 7.25
CA ILE A 124 31.08 13.04 8.20
C ILE A 124 32.21 13.85 7.53
N SER A 125 32.59 13.48 6.30
CA SER A 125 33.72 14.10 5.59
C SER A 125 33.45 15.51 5.08
N ARG A 126 32.17 15.86 4.85
CA ARG A 126 31.73 17.20 4.39
C ARG A 126 32.45 17.67 3.14
N ASN A 127 32.75 16.74 2.24
CA ASN A 127 33.54 17.02 1.06
C ASN A 127 32.72 17.80 0.01
N PRO A 128 33.03 19.10 -0.26
CA PRO A 128 32.29 19.91 -1.22
C PRO A 128 32.43 19.44 -2.68
N ARG A 129 33.33 18.48 -2.94
CA ARG A 129 33.54 17.87 -4.26
C ARG A 129 32.69 16.63 -4.48
N MET A 130 32.04 16.10 -3.44
CA MET A 130 31.12 14.98 -3.58
C MET A 130 29.89 15.43 -4.37
N LYS A 131 29.58 14.71 -5.44
CA LYS A 131 28.48 15.04 -6.36
C LYS A 131 27.34 14.04 -6.31
N SER A 132 27.60 12.81 -5.92
CA SER A 132 26.63 11.73 -5.95
C SER A 132 26.87 10.75 -4.80
N LEU A 133 25.80 10.07 -4.42
CA LEU A 133 25.75 8.96 -3.48
C LEU A 133 25.08 7.78 -4.18
N ALA A 134 25.62 6.57 -4.03
CA ALA A 134 25.02 5.36 -4.59
C ALA A 134 24.84 4.30 -3.49
N PHE A 135 23.67 3.66 -3.48
CA PHE A 135 23.41 2.42 -2.75
C PHE A 135 23.20 1.30 -3.76
N GLU A 136 24.22 0.46 -3.92
CA GLU A 136 24.31 -0.48 -5.04
C GLU A 136 23.25 -1.57 -4.98
N LYS A 137 22.90 -2.08 -3.78
CA LYS A 137 22.01 -3.24 -3.63
C LYS A 137 20.61 -3.02 -4.21
N LYS A 138 20.14 -1.76 -4.22
CA LYS A 138 18.84 -1.37 -4.78
C LYS A 138 18.97 -0.47 -6.01
N GLY A 139 20.19 -0.26 -6.51
CA GLY A 139 20.44 0.60 -7.67
C GLY A 139 20.02 2.05 -7.46
N ILE A 140 20.12 2.56 -6.24
CA ILE A 140 19.74 3.94 -5.92
C ILE A 140 20.95 4.81 -6.16
N VAL A 141 20.78 5.86 -6.96
CA VAL A 141 21.79 6.90 -7.14
C VAL A 141 21.12 8.24 -6.88
N LEU A 142 21.78 9.07 -6.07
CA LEU A 142 21.30 10.38 -5.65
C LEU A 142 22.37 11.39 -6.01
N ASP A 143 22.00 12.43 -6.74
CA ASP A 143 22.84 13.61 -6.87
C ASP A 143 22.77 14.44 -5.58
N ILE A 144 23.92 14.86 -5.08
CA ILE A 144 24.04 15.61 -3.83
C ILE A 144 24.28 17.09 -4.17
N PRO A 145 23.32 17.98 -3.90
CA PRO A 145 23.52 19.42 -4.01
C PRO A 145 24.69 19.89 -3.15
N LYS A 146 25.44 20.89 -3.64
CA LYS A 146 26.62 21.42 -2.95
C LYS A 146 26.31 21.89 -1.53
N SER A 147 25.13 22.46 -1.28
CA SER A 147 24.68 22.86 0.06
C SER A 147 24.59 21.70 1.05
N LEU A 148 24.19 20.51 0.59
CA LEU A 148 24.12 19.30 1.42
C LEU A 148 25.49 18.64 1.59
N SER A 149 26.37 18.74 0.57
CA SER A 149 27.72 18.13 0.62
C SER A 149 28.62 18.66 1.76
N VAL A 150 28.36 19.86 2.27
CA VAL A 150 29.10 20.47 3.39
C VAL A 150 28.28 20.53 4.70
N GLY A 151 27.01 20.16 4.65
CA GLY A 151 26.07 20.28 5.76
C GLY A 151 26.14 19.12 6.77
N ASN A 152 25.59 19.34 7.97
CA ASN A 152 25.33 18.30 8.97
C ASN A 152 24.10 17.50 8.55
N VAL A 153 24.23 16.64 7.55
CA VAL A 153 23.09 15.93 6.97
C VAL A 153 23.34 14.43 6.95
N ALA A 154 22.28 13.69 7.18
CA ALA A 154 22.19 12.27 6.87
C ALA A 154 21.03 12.07 5.90
N ILE A 155 21.19 11.12 5.00
CA ILE A 155 20.16 10.70 4.05
C ILE A 155 19.76 9.28 4.42
N ARG A 156 18.45 9.04 4.53
CA ARG A 156 17.87 7.73 4.75
C ARG A 156 16.93 7.39 3.61
N CYS A 157 17.14 6.24 2.99
CA CYS A 157 16.27 5.68 1.98
C CYS A 157 15.67 4.38 2.50
N ILE A 158 14.35 4.33 2.63
CA ILE A 158 13.59 3.16 3.08
C ILE A 158 12.72 2.66 1.94
N PHE A 159 12.76 1.36 1.71
CA PHE A 159 11.82 0.66 0.84
C PHE A 159 11.15 -0.42 1.65
N THR A 160 9.83 -0.36 1.73
CA THR A 160 9.00 -1.35 2.43
C THR A 160 7.83 -1.71 1.55
N ASN A 161 7.30 -2.93 1.72
CA ASN A 161 6.09 -3.36 1.00
C ASN A 161 4.81 -2.63 1.45
N TYR A 162 4.87 -1.85 2.54
CA TYR A 162 3.80 -0.96 2.95
C TYR A 162 4.24 0.50 2.92
N ASP A 163 3.26 1.38 2.76
CA ASP A 163 3.49 2.82 2.67
C ASP A 163 3.40 3.48 4.05
N HIS A 164 4.53 4.00 4.54
CA HIS A 164 4.60 4.68 5.84
C HIS A 164 4.04 6.11 5.87
N PHE A 165 3.78 6.71 4.69
CA PHE A 165 3.58 8.15 4.55
C PHE A 165 2.34 8.54 3.76
N SER A 166 1.83 7.69 2.87
CA SER A 166 0.63 8.02 2.08
C SER A 166 -0.55 8.40 2.96
N GLU A 167 -0.81 7.68 4.05
CA GLU A 167 -1.90 8.02 4.99
C GLU A 167 -1.77 9.42 5.61
N LYS A 168 -0.54 9.95 5.68
CA LYS A 168 -0.25 11.29 6.20
C LYS A 168 -0.42 12.37 5.15
N SER A 169 -0.57 11.99 3.88
CA SER A 169 -0.81 12.90 2.78
C SER A 169 -2.22 13.47 2.85
N ARG A 170 -2.35 14.79 2.65
CA ARG A 170 -3.64 15.47 2.52
C ARG A 170 -4.50 15.00 1.33
N LEU A 171 -3.92 14.20 0.45
CA LEU A 171 -4.53 13.65 -0.75
C LEU A 171 -4.80 12.14 -0.65
N PHE A 172 -4.54 11.53 0.51
CA PHE A 172 -4.73 10.08 0.69
C PHE A 172 -6.16 9.65 0.41
N TYR A 173 -7.12 10.34 1.02
CA TYR A 173 -8.53 10.12 0.76
C TYR A 173 -8.98 10.90 -0.47
N PRO A 174 -9.65 10.25 -1.45
CA PRO A 174 -10.25 10.92 -2.59
C PRO A 174 -11.18 12.04 -2.12
N ARG A 175 -10.98 13.26 -2.64
CA ARG A 175 -11.90 14.36 -2.35
C ARG A 175 -13.08 14.28 -3.31
N ALA A 176 -14.29 14.27 -2.76
CA ALA A 176 -15.50 14.45 -3.57
C ALA A 176 -15.39 15.75 -4.37
N LYS A 177 -15.63 15.67 -5.68
CA LYS A 177 -15.68 16.84 -6.55
C LYS A 177 -16.92 17.64 -6.15
N ILE A 178 -16.73 18.86 -5.64
CA ILE A 178 -17.84 19.79 -5.42
C ILE A 178 -18.36 20.16 -6.81
N VAL A 179 -19.50 19.56 -7.20
CA VAL A 179 -20.25 20.00 -8.36
C VAL A 179 -21.09 21.18 -7.88
N PRO A 180 -20.89 22.40 -8.38
CA PRO A 180 -21.74 23.53 -7.99
C PRO A 180 -23.19 23.22 -8.42
N ASP A 181 -24.14 23.51 -7.52
CA ASP A 181 -25.56 23.37 -7.82
C ASP A 181 -25.90 24.18 -9.07
N VAL A 182 -26.40 23.49 -10.10
CA VAL A 182 -26.96 24.16 -11.28
C VAL A 182 -28.23 24.85 -10.81
N VAL A 183 -28.18 26.18 -10.67
CA VAL A 183 -29.36 27.01 -10.44
C VAL A 183 -30.24 26.87 -11.69
N VAL A 184 -31.27 26.03 -11.61
CA VAL A 184 -32.31 25.97 -12.63
C VAL A 184 -33.20 27.19 -12.42
N GLU A 185 -33.07 28.22 -13.27
CA GLU A 185 -34.03 29.32 -13.30
C GLU A 185 -35.42 28.76 -13.66
N PRO A 186 -36.46 29.03 -12.84
CA PRO A 186 -37.80 28.59 -13.17
C PRO A 186 -38.31 29.35 -14.40
N GLN A 187 -38.64 28.62 -15.47
CA GLN A 187 -39.31 29.20 -16.63
C GLN A 187 -40.76 29.58 -16.27
N PRO A 188 -41.29 30.70 -16.80
CA PRO A 188 -42.62 31.18 -16.45
C PRO A 188 -43.70 30.22 -16.96
N VAL A 189 -44.65 29.92 -16.07
CA VAL A 189 -45.83 29.11 -16.35
C VAL A 189 -46.74 29.87 -17.32
N VAL A 190 -47.03 29.26 -18.47
CA VAL A 190 -48.04 29.78 -19.41
C VAL A 190 -49.41 29.31 -18.95
N GLU A 191 -50.28 30.24 -18.53
CA GLU A 191 -51.69 29.97 -18.22
C GLU A 191 -52.46 29.60 -19.51
N ILE A 192 -53.10 28.44 -19.50
CA ILE A 192 -54.07 28.04 -20.53
C ILE A 192 -55.45 28.28 -19.93
N THR A 193 -56.19 29.24 -20.48
CA THR A 193 -57.60 29.49 -20.14
C THR A 193 -58.48 28.34 -20.62
N THR A 194 -59.25 27.78 -19.69
CA THR A 194 -60.28 26.76 -19.94
C THR A 194 -61.57 27.42 -20.41
N GLU A 195 -62.02 27.11 -21.64
CA GLU A 195 -63.44 27.17 -22.01
C GLU A 195 -64.00 25.75 -22.16
N THR A 196 -65.14 25.56 -21.52
CA THR A 196 -65.95 24.35 -21.39
C THR A 196 -66.79 24.06 -22.63
N ILE A 197 -67.17 22.78 -22.83
CA ILE A 197 -68.48 22.20 -23.26
C ILE A 197 -68.14 20.75 -23.72
N ASP A 198 -68.35 19.74 -22.89
CA ASP A 198 -69.60 18.94 -22.73
C ASP A 198 -70.01 18.18 -24.01
N ASP A 199 -69.97 16.84 -23.96
CA ASP A 199 -71.15 15.95 -24.05
C ASP A 199 -70.78 14.55 -24.64
N GLY A 200 -70.96 13.51 -23.82
CA GLY A 200 -71.47 12.20 -24.21
C GLY A 200 -70.57 11.13 -24.90
N PRO A 201 -70.83 9.82 -24.64
CA PRO A 201 -69.84 8.74 -24.79
C PRO A 201 -70.06 7.87 -26.05
N LYS A 202 -69.00 7.19 -26.52
CA LYS A 202 -69.15 5.97 -27.34
C LYS A 202 -68.08 4.92 -27.00
N GLU A 203 -68.60 3.77 -26.57
CA GLU A 203 -67.94 2.47 -26.55
C GLU A 203 -67.41 2.09 -27.94
N ASN A 204 -66.30 1.35 -27.98
CA ASN A 204 -66.31 0.03 -28.63
C ASN A 204 -65.03 -0.74 -28.33
N ASP A 205 -65.26 -1.96 -27.87
CA ASP A 205 -64.38 -3.11 -27.82
C ASP A 205 -63.61 -3.34 -29.13
N ASN A 206 -62.37 -3.83 -29.03
CA ASN A 206 -62.07 -5.24 -29.33
C ASN A 206 -60.55 -5.50 -29.43
N ASP A 207 -60.17 -6.56 -28.71
CA ASP A 207 -59.34 -7.68 -29.13
C ASP A 207 -57.87 -7.47 -29.54
N ASP A 208 -57.02 -7.98 -28.65
CA ASP A 208 -56.24 -9.21 -28.87
C ASP A 208 -55.29 -9.22 -30.07
N ASN A 209 -53.98 -9.19 -29.80
CA ASN A 209 -53.18 -10.40 -30.01
C ASN A 209 -51.79 -10.33 -29.35
N SER A 210 -51.53 -11.43 -28.70
CA SER A 210 -50.35 -11.95 -28.04
C SER A 210 -49.09 -12.21 -28.90
N LEU A 211 -47.97 -12.45 -28.19
CA LEU A 211 -46.77 -13.25 -28.56
C LEU A 211 -45.79 -12.63 -29.59
N ALA A 212 -44.46 -12.74 -29.51
CA ALA A 212 -43.53 -13.36 -28.57
C ALA A 212 -42.11 -12.78 -28.85
N ALA A 213 -41.23 -12.86 -27.86
CA ALA A 213 -39.80 -12.57 -28.00
C ALA A 213 -39.05 -13.68 -28.76
N PRO A 214 -37.87 -13.38 -29.34
CA PRO A 214 -36.83 -14.39 -29.49
C PRO A 214 -35.53 -14.00 -28.76
N GLU A 215 -34.97 -15.03 -28.12
CA GLU A 215 -33.70 -15.09 -27.39
C GLU A 215 -32.49 -15.38 -28.35
N PRO A 216 -31.23 -15.40 -27.84
CA PRO A 216 -30.06 -14.89 -28.56
C PRO A 216 -29.27 -15.94 -29.38
N SER A 217 -28.51 -15.44 -30.36
CA SER A 217 -27.66 -16.22 -31.26
C SER A 217 -26.31 -16.57 -30.63
N VAL A 218 -26.00 -17.87 -30.57
CA VAL A 218 -24.70 -18.47 -30.22
C VAL A 218 -23.84 -18.59 -31.48
N ALA A 219 -22.59 -18.09 -31.46
CA ALA A 219 -21.59 -18.37 -32.48
C ALA A 219 -20.30 -18.89 -31.83
N THR A 220 -20.00 -20.16 -32.12
CA THR A 220 -18.82 -20.93 -31.74
C THR A 220 -17.70 -20.71 -32.75
N LEU A 221 -16.47 -20.40 -32.30
CA LEU A 221 -15.24 -20.62 -33.09
C LEU A 221 -14.11 -21.12 -32.18
N THR A 222 -13.57 -22.27 -32.57
CA THR A 222 -12.51 -23.08 -31.94
C THR A 222 -11.09 -22.59 -32.25
N PRO A 223 -10.05 -23.07 -31.50
CA PRO A 223 -8.69 -22.51 -31.48
C PRO A 223 -7.72 -23.14 -32.50
N GLN A 224 -6.70 -22.37 -32.93
CA GLN A 224 -5.57 -22.88 -33.73
C GLN A 224 -4.31 -23.17 -32.87
N PRO A 225 -3.47 -24.17 -33.25
CA PRO A 225 -2.29 -24.63 -32.51
C PRO A 225 -0.96 -23.94 -32.95
N PRO A 226 0.17 -24.17 -32.24
CA PRO A 226 1.39 -23.36 -32.37
C PRO A 226 2.35 -23.86 -33.46
N SER A 227 3.00 -22.93 -34.17
CA SER A 227 4.09 -23.24 -35.10
C SER A 227 5.45 -23.23 -34.40
N SER A 228 6.10 -24.39 -34.35
CA SER A 228 7.53 -24.53 -34.04
C SER A 228 8.36 -24.43 -35.32
N SER A 229 9.50 -23.75 -35.27
CA SER A 229 10.62 -24.07 -36.15
C SER A 229 11.95 -23.95 -35.39
N ARG A 230 12.73 -25.03 -35.48
CA ARG A 230 14.06 -25.22 -34.91
C ARG A 230 15.13 -24.81 -35.93
N GLY A 231 16.22 -24.26 -35.41
CA GLY A 231 17.59 -24.53 -35.86
C GLY A 231 18.30 -23.35 -36.55
N ARG A 232 19.63 -23.18 -36.49
CA ARG A 232 20.75 -23.81 -35.76
C ARG A 232 22.04 -23.06 -36.20
N LYS A 233 23.04 -22.94 -35.30
CA LYS A 233 24.48 -22.59 -35.53
C LYS A 233 24.75 -21.11 -35.90
N LYS A 234 25.80 -20.44 -35.42
CA LYS A 234 27.11 -20.84 -34.89
C LYS A 234 27.36 -20.27 -33.50
#